data_AF-A0A260MC16-F1
#
_entry.id   AF-A0A260MC16-F1
#
_cell.length_a   1.000
_cell.length_b   1.000
_cell.length_c   1.000
_cell.angle_alpha   90.00
_cell.angle_beta   90.00
_cell.angle_gamma   90.00
#
_symmetry.space_group_name_H-M   'P 1'
#
loop_
_entity.id
_entity.type
_entity.pdbx_description
1 polymer ?
#
loop_
_entity_poly.entity_id
_entity_poly.type
_entity_poly.pdbx_seq_one_letter_code
_entity_poly.pdbx_strand_id
1 'polypeptide(L)'
;MSGSGELEAAQAKWEPIPPERRRAWCQTLLSYPPIWYGVFPMLETRRLVLQGGYANAEAWIDLAKRAEAVGFTPRTWLIFRQSLEPVYLKGRFPSHPENMPKRRGNGGVETVVVDPEDFSEWPWLFEAGYRAGEATLQTLSR
;
A
#
# COMPACT_ATOMS: atom_id res chain seq x y z
N MET A 1 -30.84 -10.51 -12.65
CA MET A 1 -30.67 -9.69 -11.43
C MET A 1 -29.50 -10.20 -10.57
N SER A 2 -28.27 -10.29 -11.12
CA SER A 2 -27.09 -10.84 -10.39
C SER A 2 -26.11 -9.75 -9.90
N GLY A 3 -26.22 -8.52 -10.42
CA GLY A 3 -25.18 -7.50 -10.25
C GLY A 3 -25.17 -6.76 -8.91
N SER A 4 -26.27 -6.75 -8.15
CA SER A 4 -26.32 -6.03 -6.86
C SER A 4 -25.61 -6.79 -5.75
N GLY A 5 -25.83 -8.11 -5.65
CA GLY A 5 -25.23 -8.94 -4.59
C GLY A 5 -23.71 -9.12 -4.73
N GLU A 6 -23.20 -9.23 -5.94
CA GLU A 6 -21.74 -9.31 -6.18
C GLU A 6 -21.03 -7.99 -5.84
N LEU A 7 -21.67 -6.86 -6.11
CA LEU A 7 -21.15 -5.53 -5.77
C LEU A 7 -21.15 -5.32 -4.25
N GLU A 8 -22.23 -5.68 -3.57
CA GLU A 8 -22.32 -5.61 -2.10
C GLU A 8 -21.28 -6.50 -1.43
N ALA A 9 -21.12 -7.75 -1.89
CA ALA A 9 -20.10 -8.66 -1.37
C ALA A 9 -18.68 -8.13 -1.59
N ALA A 10 -18.41 -7.52 -2.75
CA ALA A 10 -17.14 -6.87 -3.03
C ALA A 10 -16.86 -5.66 -2.12
N GLN A 11 -17.89 -4.86 -1.81
CA GLN A 11 -17.79 -3.72 -0.89
C GLN A 11 -17.57 -4.16 0.55
N ALA A 12 -18.24 -5.23 0.99
CA ALA A 12 -18.11 -5.77 2.34
C ALA A 12 -16.68 -6.19 2.65
N LYS A 13 -15.91 -6.65 1.64
CA LYS A 13 -14.49 -7.00 1.83
C LYS A 13 -13.64 -5.83 2.33
N TRP A 14 -14.02 -4.59 2.04
CA TRP A 14 -13.28 -3.41 2.48
C TRP A 14 -13.59 -2.98 3.92
N GLU A 15 -14.63 -3.51 4.55
CA GLU A 15 -14.93 -3.19 5.95
C GLU A 15 -13.76 -3.60 6.87
N PRO A 16 -13.39 -2.76 7.86
CA PRO A 16 -14.13 -1.59 8.37
C PRO A 16 -13.80 -0.25 7.69
N ILE A 17 -12.99 -0.23 6.62
CA ILE A 17 -12.58 1.03 5.97
C ILE A 17 -13.82 1.71 5.36
N PRO A 18 -14.07 3.01 5.63
CA PRO A 18 -15.26 3.69 5.10
C PRO A 18 -15.11 4.02 3.59
N PRO A 19 -16.21 4.11 2.83
CA PRO A 19 -16.19 4.19 1.37
C PRO A 19 -15.26 5.25 0.76
N GLU A 20 -15.24 6.46 1.32
CA GLU A 20 -14.39 7.56 0.88
C GLU A 20 -12.90 7.23 0.97
N ARG A 21 -12.51 6.47 2.00
CA ARG A 21 -11.12 6.09 2.26
C ARG A 21 -10.69 4.89 1.41
N ARG A 22 -11.61 3.98 1.06
CA ARG A 22 -11.34 2.86 0.12
C ARG A 22 -10.81 3.37 -1.21
N ARG A 23 -11.42 4.44 -1.75
CA ARG A 23 -10.99 5.07 -3.00
C ARG A 23 -9.59 5.68 -2.86
N ALA A 24 -9.33 6.40 -1.78
CA ALA A 24 -8.02 7.00 -1.53
C ALA A 24 -6.92 5.93 -1.39
N TRP A 25 -7.21 4.80 -0.74
CA TRP A 25 -6.32 3.63 -0.70
C TRP A 25 -6.05 3.08 -2.09
N CYS A 26 -7.09 2.82 -2.88
CA CYS A 26 -6.92 2.30 -4.24
C CYS A 26 -6.07 3.24 -5.10
N GLN A 27 -6.29 4.56 -5.01
CA GLN A 27 -5.48 5.54 -5.73
C GLN A 27 -4.02 5.52 -5.27
N THR A 28 -3.79 5.42 -3.96
CA THR A 28 -2.44 5.35 -3.37
C THR A 28 -1.70 4.09 -3.80
N LEU A 29 -2.38 2.93 -3.76
CA LEU A 29 -1.79 1.64 -4.09
C LEU A 29 -1.54 1.45 -5.59
N LEU A 30 -2.14 2.27 -6.47
CA LEU A 30 -1.76 2.28 -7.88
C LEU A 30 -0.30 2.71 -8.11
N SER A 31 0.22 3.62 -7.27
CA SER A 31 1.61 4.06 -7.35
C SER A 31 2.57 2.99 -6.82
N TYR A 32 2.14 2.23 -5.82
CA TYR A 32 2.94 1.21 -5.15
C TYR A 32 2.08 -0.04 -4.91
N PRO A 33 1.84 -0.85 -5.96
CA PRO A 33 0.95 -1.99 -5.82
C PRO A 33 1.57 -3.05 -4.91
N PRO A 34 0.80 -3.67 -3.99
CA PRO A 34 1.29 -4.75 -3.11
C PRO A 34 1.65 -6.03 -3.85
N ILE A 35 1.14 -6.18 -5.08
CA ILE A 35 1.42 -7.31 -5.96
C ILE A 35 1.16 -6.91 -7.40
N TRP A 36 2.02 -7.38 -8.30
CA TRP A 36 1.83 -7.24 -9.73
C TRP A 36 1.09 -8.44 -10.34
N TYR A 37 -0.11 -8.21 -10.88
CA TYR A 37 -0.92 -9.27 -11.50
C TYR A 37 -0.68 -9.42 -13.01
N GLY A 38 0.27 -8.69 -13.59
CA GLY A 38 0.50 -8.61 -15.03
C GLY A 38 -0.05 -7.32 -15.64
N VAL A 39 0.38 -6.99 -16.87
CA VAL A 39 0.05 -5.71 -17.53
C VAL A 39 -1.45 -5.53 -17.69
N PHE A 40 -2.17 -6.50 -18.26
CA PHE A 40 -3.61 -6.35 -18.54
C PHE A 40 -4.46 -6.20 -17.27
N PRO A 41 -4.32 -7.06 -16.22
CA PRO A 41 -5.05 -6.86 -14.98
C PRO A 41 -4.75 -5.52 -14.30
N MET A 42 -3.51 -5.04 -14.38
CA MET A 42 -3.11 -3.76 -13.80
C MET A 42 -3.67 -2.56 -14.57
N LEU A 43 -3.76 -2.63 -15.90
CA LEU A 43 -4.42 -1.60 -16.72
C LEU A 43 -5.91 -1.51 -16.41
N GLU A 44 -6.59 -2.65 -16.29
CA GLU A 44 -8.01 -2.68 -15.95
C GLU A 44 -8.26 -2.16 -14.54
N THR A 45 -7.44 -2.57 -13.56
CA THR A 45 -7.48 -2.04 -12.20
C THR A 45 -7.30 -0.52 -12.18
N ARG A 46 -6.31 0.00 -12.93
CA ARG A 46 -6.09 1.44 -13.07
C ARG A 46 -7.29 2.14 -13.66
N ARG A 47 -7.88 1.60 -14.73
CA ARG A 47 -9.08 2.16 -15.39
C ARG A 47 -10.24 2.27 -14.39
N LEU A 48 -10.53 1.20 -13.66
CA LEU A 48 -11.60 1.15 -12.66
C LEU A 48 -11.40 2.18 -11.55
N VAL A 49 -10.21 2.24 -10.97
CA VAL A 49 -9.89 3.16 -9.86
C VAL A 49 -9.96 4.63 -10.32
N LEU A 50 -9.47 4.95 -11.52
CA LEU A 50 -9.52 6.31 -12.05
C LEU A 50 -10.96 6.76 -12.39
N GLN A 51 -11.84 5.82 -12.75
CA GLN A 51 -13.28 6.08 -12.93
C GLN A 51 -14.05 6.21 -11.61
N GLY A 52 -13.37 6.14 -10.47
CA GLY A 52 -13.96 6.28 -9.14
C GLY A 52 -14.44 4.97 -8.51
N GLY A 53 -14.13 3.83 -9.12
CA GLY A 53 -14.25 2.52 -8.49
C GLY A 53 -13.13 2.22 -7.50
N TYR A 54 -13.13 0.99 -6.99
CA TYR A 54 -12.12 0.45 -6.09
C TYR A 54 -11.65 -0.92 -6.60
N ALA A 55 -10.42 -1.30 -6.25
CA ALA A 55 -9.91 -2.63 -6.54
C ALA A 55 -10.55 -3.65 -5.59
N ASN A 56 -10.91 -4.83 -6.12
CA ASN A 56 -11.44 -5.95 -5.33
C ASN A 56 -10.39 -7.04 -5.06
N ALA A 57 -9.12 -6.73 -5.32
CA ALA A 57 -8.02 -7.65 -5.08
C ALA A 57 -7.73 -7.76 -3.58
N GLU A 58 -7.73 -8.98 -3.06
CA GLU A 58 -7.52 -9.28 -1.63
C GLU A 58 -6.21 -8.68 -1.10
N ALA A 59 -5.11 -8.84 -1.84
CA ALA A 59 -3.82 -8.25 -1.45
C ALA A 59 -3.82 -6.72 -1.29
N TRP A 60 -4.70 -6.01 -2.01
CA TRP A 60 -4.84 -4.56 -1.89
C TRP A 60 -5.65 -4.17 -0.65
N ILE A 61 -6.75 -4.89 -0.45
CA ILE A 61 -7.64 -4.72 0.69
C ILE A 61 -6.88 -5.02 1.99
N ASP A 62 -6.17 -6.14 2.04
CA ASP A 62 -5.42 -6.58 3.21
C ASP A 62 -4.30 -5.61 3.56
N LEU A 63 -3.55 -5.11 2.58
CA LEU A 63 -2.52 -4.11 2.82
C LEU A 63 -3.14 -2.83 3.42
N ALA A 64 -4.23 -2.32 2.85
CA ALA A 64 -4.90 -1.13 3.34
C ALA A 64 -5.40 -1.30 4.79
N LYS A 65 -6.00 -2.45 5.11
CA LYS A 65 -6.48 -2.76 6.47
C LYS A 65 -5.34 -2.84 7.47
N ARG A 66 -4.26 -3.56 7.13
CA ARG A 66 -3.06 -3.68 7.98
C ARG A 66 -2.41 -2.32 8.21
N ALA A 67 -2.35 -1.49 7.17
CA ALA A 67 -1.81 -0.15 7.26
C ALA A 67 -2.67 0.75 8.18
N GLU A 68 -4.01 0.76 8.04
CA GLU A 68 -4.88 1.50 8.96
C GLU A 68 -4.80 1.00 10.39
N ALA A 69 -4.65 -0.31 10.60
CA ALA A 69 -4.52 -0.91 11.92
C ALA A 69 -3.28 -0.40 12.69
N VAL A 70 -2.21 -0.05 11.98
CA VAL A 70 -0.99 0.53 12.58
C VAL A 70 -0.93 2.07 12.48
N GLY A 71 -2.03 2.72 12.09
CA GLY A 71 -2.15 4.18 12.09
C GLY A 71 -1.78 4.87 10.77
N PHE A 72 -1.48 4.14 9.69
CA PHE A 72 -1.35 4.78 8.39
C PHE A 72 -2.71 5.20 7.84
N THR A 73 -2.74 6.38 7.25
CA THR A 73 -3.78 6.81 6.31
C THR A 73 -3.26 6.60 4.89
N PRO A 74 -4.12 6.62 3.85
CA PRO A 74 -3.65 6.58 2.46
C PRO A 74 -2.59 7.66 2.17
N ARG A 75 -2.77 8.87 2.71
CA ARG A 75 -1.85 9.99 2.53
C ARG A 75 -0.50 9.73 3.20
N THR A 76 -0.50 9.32 4.46
CA THR A 76 0.75 9.09 5.21
C THR A 76 1.50 7.88 4.66
N TRP A 77 0.78 6.85 4.21
CA TRP A 77 1.37 5.72 3.50
C TRP A 77 2.07 6.13 2.21
N LEU A 78 1.45 6.99 1.40
CA LEU A 78 2.07 7.49 0.17
C LEU A 78 3.38 8.24 0.45
N ILE A 79 3.36 9.14 1.44
CA ILE A 79 4.54 9.92 1.85
C ILE A 79 5.64 8.98 2.35
N PHE A 80 5.29 7.98 3.16
CA PHE A 80 6.22 6.97 3.64
C PHE A 80 6.85 6.18 2.49
N ARG A 81 6.04 5.66 1.56
CA ARG A 81 6.54 4.91 0.40
C ARG A 81 7.48 5.75 -0.47
N GLN A 82 7.17 7.01 -0.69
CA GLN A 82 8.06 7.95 -1.39
C GLN A 82 9.37 8.20 -0.63
N SER A 83 9.30 8.24 0.70
CA SER A 83 10.48 8.46 1.56
C SER A 83 11.43 7.27 1.59
N LEU A 84 10.99 6.07 1.17
CA LEU A 84 11.83 4.88 0.97
C LEU A 84 12.58 4.87 -0.38
N GLU A 85 12.16 5.65 -1.37
CA GLU A 85 12.75 5.61 -2.72
C GLU A 85 14.23 6.03 -2.83
N PRO A 86 14.77 6.97 -2.01
CA PRO A 86 16.15 7.41 -2.17
C PRO A 86 17.17 6.26 -2.18
N VAL A 87 17.96 6.18 -3.25
CA VAL A 87 18.88 5.05 -3.53
C VAL A 87 19.87 4.80 -2.39
N TYR A 88 20.34 5.86 -1.71
CA TYR A 88 21.31 5.73 -0.62
C TYR A 88 20.75 4.94 0.57
N LEU A 89 19.43 4.91 0.78
CA LEU A 89 18.82 4.14 1.85
C LEU A 89 18.99 2.63 1.62
N LYS A 90 18.88 2.19 0.37
CA LYS A 90 18.97 0.78 -0.03
C LYS A 90 20.35 0.19 0.33
N GLY A 91 21.43 0.94 0.06
CA GLY A 91 22.79 0.50 0.39
C GLY A 91 23.16 0.64 1.87
N ARG A 92 22.51 1.57 2.58
CA ARG A 92 22.84 1.89 3.97
C ARG A 92 22.11 1.01 4.99
N PHE A 93 20.89 0.60 4.68
CA PHE A 93 20.02 -0.11 5.63
C PHE A 93 19.71 -1.51 5.10
N PRO A 94 20.31 -2.58 5.67
CA PRO A 94 19.99 -3.96 5.29
C PRO A 94 18.52 -4.31 5.49
N SER A 95 17.85 -3.70 6.48
CA SER A 95 16.41 -3.81 6.76
C SER A 95 15.51 -3.14 5.72
N HIS A 96 16.08 -2.38 4.76
CA HIS A 96 15.29 -1.71 3.74
C HIS A 96 14.48 -2.74 2.93
N PRO A 97 13.19 -2.51 2.64
CA PRO A 97 12.35 -3.45 1.88
C PRO A 97 12.92 -3.87 0.52
N GLU A 98 13.82 -3.05 -0.02
CA GLU A 98 14.54 -3.38 -1.27
C GLU A 98 15.50 -4.57 -1.13
N ASN A 99 15.98 -4.84 0.07
CA ASN A 99 16.92 -5.91 0.38
C ASN A 99 16.22 -7.15 0.97
N MET A 100 14.89 -7.07 1.16
CA MET A 100 14.06 -8.15 1.70
C MET A 100 13.48 -9.03 0.59
N PRO A 101 13.05 -10.27 0.90
CA PRO A 101 12.40 -11.15 -0.07
C PRO A 101 11.24 -10.48 -0.79
N LYS A 102 11.22 -10.61 -2.12
CA LYS A 102 10.17 -10.02 -2.96
C LYS A 102 8.97 -10.95 -3.07
N ARG A 103 7.79 -10.36 -3.26
CA ARG A 103 6.60 -11.14 -3.62
C ARG A 103 6.60 -11.33 -5.14
N ARG A 104 6.64 -12.59 -5.57
CA ARG A 104 6.51 -12.92 -6.99
C ARG A 104 5.03 -12.85 -7.40
N GLY A 105 4.73 -11.94 -8.32
CA GLY A 105 3.43 -11.83 -8.96
C GLY A 105 3.31 -12.70 -10.21
N ASN A 106 2.23 -12.49 -10.96
CA ASN A 106 2.05 -13.16 -12.24
C ASN A 106 3.12 -12.70 -13.25
N GLY A 107 3.56 -13.61 -14.12
CA GLY A 107 4.57 -13.32 -15.15
C GLY A 107 6.00 -13.17 -14.60
N GLY A 108 6.27 -13.61 -13.37
CA GLY A 108 7.61 -13.61 -12.79
C GLY A 108 8.09 -12.25 -12.29
N VAL A 109 7.24 -11.22 -12.34
CA VAL A 109 7.58 -9.88 -11.86
C VAL A 109 7.60 -9.88 -10.33
N GLU A 110 8.73 -9.46 -9.78
CA GLU A 110 8.93 -9.31 -8.35
C GLU A 110 8.45 -7.93 -7.88
N THR A 111 7.68 -7.91 -6.80
CA THR A 111 7.16 -6.69 -6.18
C THR A 111 7.82 -6.51 -4.82
N VAL A 112 8.31 -5.30 -4.55
CA VAL A 112 8.80 -4.92 -3.22
C VAL A 112 7.67 -5.03 -2.21
N VAL A 113 7.86 -5.87 -1.20
CA VAL A 113 6.91 -6.01 -0.10
C VAL A 113 7.27 -4.99 0.96
N VAL A 114 6.30 -4.18 1.36
CA VAL A 114 6.42 -3.29 2.51
C VAL A 114 5.28 -3.65 3.44
N ASP A 115 5.59 -4.41 4.49
CA ASP A 115 4.61 -4.79 5.50
C ASP A 115 4.44 -3.62 6.48
N PRO A 116 3.22 -3.08 6.66
CA PRO A 116 3.00 -1.91 7.51
C PRO A 116 3.47 -2.10 8.94
N GLU A 117 3.40 -3.32 9.46
CA GLU A 117 3.75 -3.68 10.82
C GLU A 117 5.23 -3.41 11.15
N ASP A 118 6.12 -3.65 10.18
CA ASP A 118 7.57 -3.38 10.31
C ASP A 118 7.87 -1.88 10.46
N PHE A 119 6.93 -1.03 10.08
CA PHE A 119 7.04 0.43 10.10
C PHE A 119 5.95 1.11 10.93
N SER A 120 5.37 0.37 11.88
CA SER A 120 4.24 0.82 12.71
C SER A 120 4.49 2.09 13.52
N GLU A 121 5.75 2.47 13.74
CA GLU A 121 6.09 3.72 14.41
C GLU A 121 6.15 4.95 13.50
N TRP A 122 6.30 4.72 12.19
CA TRP A 122 6.44 5.80 11.22
C TRP A 122 5.27 6.79 11.28
N PRO A 123 3.99 6.35 11.32
CA PRO A 123 2.85 7.26 11.42
C PRO A 123 2.93 8.17 12.65
N TRP A 124 3.27 7.58 13.81
CA TRP A 124 3.37 8.31 15.07
C TRP A 124 4.50 9.35 15.05
N LEU A 125 5.68 8.98 14.52
CA LEU A 125 6.80 9.92 14.36
C LEU A 125 6.41 11.10 13.46
N PHE A 126 5.75 10.81 12.34
CA PHE A 126 5.30 11.85 11.41
C PHE A 126 4.25 12.78 12.06
N GLU A 127 3.29 12.22 12.82
CA GLU A 127 2.29 13.00 13.56
C GLU A 127 2.92 13.84 14.69
N ALA A 128 3.99 13.34 15.32
CA ALA A 128 4.78 14.07 16.30
C ALA A 128 5.62 15.22 15.71
N GLY A 129 5.57 15.42 14.38
CA GLY A 129 6.19 16.56 13.70
C GLY A 129 7.58 16.26 13.11
N TYR A 130 8.05 15.01 13.15
CA TYR A 130 9.27 14.63 12.45
C TYR A 130 9.10 14.80 10.95
N ARG A 131 10.17 15.21 10.25
CA ARG A 131 10.14 15.20 8.79
C ARG A 131 10.02 13.76 8.31
N ALA A 132 9.33 13.55 7.18
CA ALA A 132 9.12 12.22 6.62
C ALA A 132 10.42 11.41 6.47
N GLY A 133 11.50 12.04 6.00
CA GLY A 133 12.81 11.40 5.89
C GLY A 133 13.44 11.04 7.24
N GLU A 134 13.25 11.85 8.29
CA GLU A 134 13.75 11.57 9.64
C GLU A 134 13.02 10.38 10.24
N ALA A 135 11.68 10.36 10.13
CA ALA A 135 10.87 9.23 10.56
C ALA A 135 11.26 7.94 9.82
N THR A 136 11.49 8.01 8.50
CA THR A 136 11.94 6.85 7.70
C THR A 136 13.29 6.34 8.15
N LEU A 137 14.28 7.23 8.33
CA LEU A 137 15.61 6.86 8.83
C LEU A 137 15.52 6.17 10.20
N GLN A 138 14.69 6.70 11.10
CA GLN A 138 14.52 6.13 12.43
C GLN A 138 13.91 4.73 12.38
N THR A 139 12.89 4.51 11.54
CA THR A 139 12.28 3.17 11.38
C THR A 139 13.20 2.16 10.70
N LEU A 140 14.06 2.59 9.77
CA LEU A 140 15.02 1.70 9.09
C LEU A 140 16.24 1.34 9.96
N SER A 141 16.53 2.13 11.01
CA SER A 141 17.73 1.94 11.84
C SER A 141 17.55 0.90 12.96
N ARG A 142 16.42 0.19 12.97
CA ARG A 142 16.14 -0.91 13.91
C ARG A 142 16.68 -2.22 13.40
#